data_AF-A0A252BSX1-F1
#
_entry.id   AF-A0A252BSX1-F1
#
_cell.length_a   1.000
_cell.length_b   1.000
_cell.length_c   1.000
_cell.angle_alpha   90.00
_cell.angle_beta   90.00
_cell.angle_gamma   90.00
#
_symmetry.space_group_name_H-M   'P 1'
#
loop_
_entity.id
_entity.type
_entity.pdbx_description
1 polymer ?
#
loop_
_entity_poly.entity_id
_entity_poly.type
_entity_poly.pdbx_seq_one_letter_code
_entity_poly.pdbx_strand_id
1 'polypeptide(L)'
;MEEGGGIGLCLLACALLAALLTYNPTDPSFNTATNQPPTNLLGTTGALIADTLLQGIGLGATLPALILMAWGWRFMSHRLLGHETWMTFGMRVAAIMCLLPVSGALLAAIPLLFTALPTPEWPTQAGIGGGVGHSIAQTSISAGMAAIGPAGGMVLWLMGGLLAVLLLALGTGLRRSEWFAIWRAFVFVVRIPGRLGTRFVRYYASHKPQAPAPTHSTTAAYTPQATPATDP
;
A
#
# COMPACT_ATOMS: atom_id res chain seq x y z
N MET A 1 -8.11 -21.58 25.03
CA MET A 1 -6.79 -21.54 24.36
C MET A 1 -6.88 -21.03 22.92
N GLU A 2 -8.00 -21.23 22.23
CA GLU A 2 -8.18 -20.86 20.81
C GLU A 2 -8.20 -19.34 20.56
N GLU A 3 -8.80 -18.56 21.47
CA GLU A 3 -8.81 -17.09 21.39
C GLU A 3 -7.39 -16.50 21.53
N GLY A 4 -6.55 -17.07 22.39
CA GLY A 4 -5.16 -16.66 22.57
C GLY A 4 -4.31 -16.85 21.31
N GLY A 5 -4.55 -17.94 20.58
CA GLY A 5 -3.90 -18.18 19.28
C GLY A 5 -4.28 -17.11 18.24
N GLY A 6 -5.57 -16.78 18.14
CA GLY A 6 -6.03 -15.72 17.25
C GLY A 6 -5.44 -14.35 17.57
N ILE A 7 -5.40 -13.97 18.86
CA ILE A 7 -4.78 -12.73 19.34
C ILE A 7 -3.29 -12.71 19.00
N GLY A 8 -2.57 -13.81 19.24
CA GLY A 8 -1.16 -13.94 18.91
C GLY A 8 -0.88 -13.70 17.42
N LEU A 9 -1.70 -14.27 16.54
CA LEU A 9 -1.57 -14.06 15.09
C LEU A 9 -1.81 -12.59 14.69
N CYS A 10 -2.83 -11.95 15.25
CA CYS A 10 -3.10 -10.53 14.98
C CYS A 10 -1.97 -9.63 15.48
N LEU A 11 -1.41 -9.90 16.67
CA LEU A 11 -0.26 -9.16 17.19
C LEU A 11 0.98 -9.35 16.32
N LEU A 12 1.25 -10.58 15.87
CA LEU A 12 2.35 -10.87 14.96
C LEU A 12 2.18 -10.13 13.62
N ALA A 13 0.96 -10.11 13.08
CA ALA A 13 0.64 -9.36 11.87
C ALA A 13 0.87 -7.85 12.04
N CYS A 14 0.40 -7.26 13.14
CA CYS A 14 0.65 -5.86 13.47
C CYS A 14 2.14 -5.56 13.62
N ALA A 15 2.89 -6.42 14.32
CA ALA A 15 4.32 -6.28 14.48
C ALA A 15 5.04 -6.32 13.12
N LEU A 16 4.69 -7.26 12.25
CA LEU A 16 5.28 -7.36 10.91
C LEU A 16 4.95 -6.13 10.05
N LEU A 17 3.71 -5.63 10.08
CA LEU A 17 3.34 -4.39 9.38
C LEU A 17 4.08 -3.19 9.93
N ALA A 18 4.20 -3.06 11.26
CA ALA A 18 4.95 -1.98 11.89
C ALA A 18 6.42 -2.02 11.43
N ALA A 19 7.05 -3.20 11.44
CA ALA A 19 8.42 -3.35 10.98
C ALA A 19 8.60 -2.93 9.51
N LEU A 20 7.67 -3.31 8.63
CA LEU A 20 7.72 -2.94 7.21
C LEU A 20 7.44 -1.45 6.97
N LEU A 21 6.49 -0.87 7.70
CA LEU A 21 6.11 0.54 7.57
C LEU A 21 7.19 1.48 8.13
N THR A 22 7.89 1.06 9.18
CA THR A 22 9.02 1.80 9.75
C THR A 22 10.37 1.30 9.24
N TYR A 23 10.40 0.75 8.03
CA TYR A 23 11.63 0.39 7.37
C TYR A 23 12.45 1.64 7.05
N ASN A 24 13.74 1.60 7.37
CA ASN A 24 14.70 2.61 7.01
C ASN A 24 15.93 1.93 6.39
N PRO A 25 16.33 2.27 5.15
CA PRO A 25 17.50 1.67 4.51
C PRO A 25 18.82 1.96 5.23
N THR A 26 18.88 2.99 6.09
CA THR A 26 20.09 3.31 6.88
C THR A 26 20.18 2.56 8.20
N ASP A 27 19.16 1.77 8.57
CA ASP A 27 19.18 0.97 9.80
C ASP A 27 20.16 -0.22 9.70
N PRO A 28 20.72 -0.69 10.83
CA PRO A 28 21.57 -1.86 10.85
C PRO A 28 20.81 -3.10 10.37
N SER A 29 21.33 -3.71 9.31
CA SER A 29 20.73 -4.87 8.63
C SER A 29 21.83 -5.76 8.03
N PHE A 30 21.45 -6.89 7.43
CA PHE A 30 22.41 -7.77 6.75
C PHE A 30 23.12 -7.08 5.58
N ASN A 31 22.46 -6.11 4.94
CA ASN A 31 22.99 -5.41 3.78
C ASN A 31 23.54 -4.01 4.14
N THR A 32 23.25 -3.51 5.34
CA THR A 32 23.69 -2.20 5.83
C THR A 32 24.44 -2.35 7.16
N ALA A 33 25.77 -2.29 7.10
CA ALA A 33 26.61 -2.20 8.29
C ALA A 33 26.73 -0.74 8.76
N THR A 34 26.11 -0.41 9.90
CA THR A 34 26.15 0.92 10.52
C THR A 34 26.34 0.82 12.02
N ASN A 35 26.90 1.87 12.62
CA ASN A 35 27.02 2.02 14.07
C ASN A 35 25.84 2.81 14.68
N GLN A 36 24.84 3.17 13.87
CA GLN A 36 23.65 3.90 14.33
C GLN A 36 22.66 2.97 15.03
N PRO A 37 21.95 3.45 16.07
CA PRO A 37 20.86 2.70 16.68
C PRO A 37 19.71 2.50 15.67
N PRO A 38 19.00 1.36 15.72
CA PRO A 38 17.89 1.09 14.80
C PRO A 38 16.73 2.06 15.04
N THR A 39 16.18 2.59 13.94
CA THR A 39 15.00 3.49 13.98
C THR A 39 13.68 2.74 13.84
N ASN A 40 13.71 1.47 13.42
CA ASN A 40 12.54 0.59 13.36
C ASN A 40 11.86 0.42 14.74
N LEU A 41 10.53 0.40 14.78
CA LEU A 41 9.76 0.27 16.03
C LEU A 41 10.01 -1.04 16.78
N LEU A 42 10.41 -2.10 16.08
CA LEU A 42 10.80 -3.38 16.68
C LEU A 42 12.31 -3.52 16.89
N GLY A 43 13.06 -2.41 16.81
CA GLY A 43 14.51 -2.38 16.95
C GLY A 43 15.24 -3.17 15.86
N THR A 44 16.40 -3.73 16.21
CA THR A 44 17.31 -4.41 15.26
C THR A 44 16.64 -5.59 14.56
N THR A 45 15.87 -6.41 15.30
CA THR A 45 15.18 -7.56 14.71
C THR A 45 14.15 -7.14 13.68
N GLY A 46 13.41 -6.06 13.94
CA GLY A 46 12.47 -5.47 12.99
C GLY A 46 13.15 -4.99 11.72
N ALA A 47 14.26 -4.26 11.87
CA ALA A 47 15.06 -3.78 10.75
C ALA A 47 15.59 -4.94 9.88
N LEU A 48 16.14 -5.98 10.49
CA LEU A 48 16.64 -7.18 9.79
C LEU A 48 15.54 -7.90 9.00
N ILE A 49 14.37 -8.13 9.63
CA ILE A 49 13.24 -8.79 9.00
C ILE A 49 12.72 -7.93 7.84
N ALA A 50 12.47 -6.64 8.08
CA ALA A 50 11.94 -5.74 7.07
C ALA A 50 12.88 -5.61 5.86
N ASP A 51 14.19 -5.48 6.10
CA ASP A 51 15.21 -5.42 5.05
C ASP A 51 15.21 -6.70 4.21
N THR A 52 15.27 -7.87 4.86
CA THR A 52 15.31 -9.17 4.17
C THR A 52 14.03 -9.41 3.34
N LEU A 53 12.87 -9.06 3.88
CA LEU A 53 11.59 -9.23 3.18
C LEU A 53 11.45 -8.28 1.99
N LEU A 54 11.79 -6.99 2.18
CA LEU A 54 11.69 -5.99 1.12
C LEU A 54 12.75 -6.20 0.02
N GLN A 55 13.94 -6.65 0.37
CA GLN A 55 14.95 -7.02 -0.63
C GLN A 55 14.58 -8.31 -1.36
N GLY A 56 14.07 -9.31 -0.65
CA GLY A 56 13.70 -10.58 -1.27
C GLY A 56 12.50 -10.43 -2.22
N ILE A 57 11.40 -9.87 -1.73
CA ILE A 57 10.07 -9.99 -2.35
C ILE A 57 9.38 -8.62 -2.55
N GLY A 58 10.01 -7.53 -2.09
CA GLY A 58 9.49 -6.17 -2.26
C GLY A 58 8.16 -5.97 -1.54
N LEU A 59 7.22 -5.28 -2.20
CA LEU A 59 5.88 -5.02 -1.67
C LEU A 59 5.08 -6.30 -1.38
N GLY A 60 5.43 -7.44 -1.99
CA GLY A 60 4.83 -8.74 -1.66
C GLY A 60 4.98 -9.13 -0.18
N ALA A 61 5.97 -8.55 0.52
CA ALA A 61 6.22 -8.72 1.94
C ALA A 61 5.04 -8.34 2.86
N THR A 62 4.10 -7.51 2.39
CA THR A 62 2.91 -7.14 3.18
C THR A 62 1.86 -8.26 3.20
N LEU A 63 1.86 -9.16 2.20
CA LEU A 63 0.85 -10.22 2.07
C LEU A 63 0.82 -11.17 3.28
N PRO A 64 1.95 -11.72 3.78
CA PRO A 64 1.94 -12.55 4.98
C PRO A 64 1.28 -11.87 6.17
N ALA A 65 1.55 -10.58 6.39
CA ALA A 65 0.97 -9.85 7.51
C ALA A 65 -0.56 -9.74 7.37
N LEU A 66 -1.06 -9.43 6.17
CA LEU A 66 -2.50 -9.38 5.89
C LEU A 66 -3.17 -10.76 6.05
N ILE A 67 -2.50 -11.83 5.64
CA ILE A 67 -3.03 -13.19 5.74
C ILE A 67 -3.05 -13.65 7.20
N LEU A 68 -1.98 -13.38 7.97
CA LEU A 68 -1.94 -13.64 9.41
C LEU A 68 -3.05 -12.90 10.16
N MET A 69 -3.30 -11.64 9.80
CA MET A 69 -4.40 -10.85 10.35
C MET A 69 -5.76 -11.51 10.03
N ALA A 70 -5.97 -11.93 8.78
CA ALA A 70 -7.21 -12.61 8.38
C ALA A 70 -7.41 -13.95 9.13
N TRP A 71 -6.33 -14.72 9.31
CA TRP A 71 -6.36 -15.96 10.09
C TRP A 71 -6.64 -15.70 11.56
N GLY A 72 -5.96 -14.73 12.18
CA GLY A 72 -6.17 -14.36 13.58
C GLY A 72 -7.62 -13.95 13.86
N TRP A 73 -8.20 -13.11 12.99
CA TRP A 73 -9.62 -12.74 13.04
C TRP A 73 -10.55 -13.96 12.96
N ARG A 74 -10.23 -14.91 12.08
CA ARG A 74 -11.06 -16.10 11.86
C ARG A 74 -10.96 -17.09 13.03
N PHE A 75 -9.80 -17.19 13.69
CA PHE A 75 -9.61 -17.93 14.94
C PHE A 75 -10.48 -17.32 16.05
N MET A 76 -10.45 -16.00 16.22
CA MET A 76 -11.31 -15.30 17.20
C MET A 76 -12.80 -15.44 16.89
N SER A 77 -13.18 -15.51 15.61
CA SER A 77 -14.58 -15.65 15.19
C SER A 77 -15.12 -17.09 15.32
N HIS A 78 -14.34 -18.02 15.90
CA HIS A 78 -14.62 -19.47 15.95
C HIS A 78 -14.95 -20.11 14.57
N ARG A 79 -14.55 -19.47 13.46
CA ARG A 79 -14.86 -19.90 12.08
C ARG A 79 -13.88 -20.93 11.52
N LEU A 80 -12.85 -21.32 12.27
CA LEU A 80 -11.92 -22.39 11.88
C LEU A 80 -12.31 -23.77 12.45
N LEU A 81 -13.15 -23.84 13.49
CA LEU A 81 -13.17 -25.00 14.39
C LEU A 81 -14.11 -26.14 13.99
N GLY A 82 -14.55 -26.19 12.72
CA GLY A 82 -15.45 -27.24 12.27
C GLY A 82 -14.78 -28.50 11.73
N HIS A 83 -13.73 -28.37 10.90
CA HIS A 83 -13.28 -29.50 10.08
C HIS A 83 -11.98 -29.27 9.28
N GLU A 84 -11.11 -28.34 9.65
CA GLU A 84 -9.87 -28.14 8.88
C GLU A 84 -8.81 -29.16 9.28
N THR A 85 -8.67 -30.20 8.47
CA THR A 85 -7.61 -31.20 8.57
C THR A 85 -6.23 -30.53 8.51
N TRP A 86 -5.25 -31.07 9.23
CA TRP A 86 -3.83 -30.65 9.17
C TRP A 86 -3.32 -30.45 7.72
N MET A 87 -3.79 -31.30 6.80
CA MET A 87 -3.51 -31.21 5.37
C MET A 87 -4.02 -29.93 4.71
N THR A 88 -5.21 -29.45 5.07
CA THR A 88 -5.75 -28.16 4.57
C THR A 88 -4.90 -27.01 5.07
N PHE A 89 -4.50 -27.02 6.33
CA PHE A 89 -3.59 -26.00 6.87
C PHE A 89 -2.24 -26.01 6.15
N GLY A 90 -1.65 -27.19 5.93
CA GLY A 90 -0.41 -27.36 5.17
C GLY A 90 -0.51 -26.80 3.74
N MET A 91 -1.62 -27.09 3.03
CA MET A 91 -1.85 -26.52 1.70
C MET A 91 -1.94 -25.00 1.70
N ARG A 92 -2.51 -24.39 2.75
CA ARG A 92 -2.58 -22.92 2.86
C ARG A 92 -1.21 -22.30 3.08
N VAL A 93 -0.41 -22.89 3.97
CA VAL A 93 0.97 -22.43 4.21
C VAL A 93 1.79 -22.57 2.92
N ALA A 94 1.68 -23.71 2.22
CA ALA A 94 2.32 -23.89 0.92
C ALA A 94 1.87 -22.86 -0.11
N ALA A 95 0.57 -22.56 -0.17
CA ALA A 95 0.03 -21.54 -1.06
C ALA A 95 0.62 -20.15 -0.76
N ILE A 96 0.80 -19.78 0.50
CA ILE A 96 1.44 -18.51 0.90
C ILE A 96 2.91 -18.50 0.47
N MET A 97 3.63 -19.60 0.71
CA MET A 97 5.04 -19.72 0.31
C MET A 97 5.23 -19.59 -1.20
N CYS A 98 4.30 -20.09 -2.01
CA CYS A 98 4.30 -19.89 -3.46
C CYS A 98 3.80 -18.50 -3.86
N LEU A 99 2.83 -17.93 -3.15
CA LEU A 99 2.25 -16.62 -3.44
C LEU A 99 3.30 -15.52 -3.33
N LEU A 100 4.19 -15.62 -2.35
CA LEU A 100 5.25 -14.66 -2.10
C LEU A 100 6.10 -14.36 -3.34
N PRO A 101 6.88 -15.31 -3.90
CA PRO A 101 7.69 -15.06 -5.09
C PRO A 101 6.85 -14.68 -6.32
N VAL A 102 5.65 -15.24 -6.48
CA VAL A 102 4.75 -14.90 -7.60
C VAL A 102 4.29 -13.43 -7.51
N SER A 103 3.93 -12.96 -6.32
CA SER A 103 3.53 -11.56 -6.10
C SER A 103 4.69 -10.59 -6.36
N GLY A 104 5.90 -10.93 -5.89
CA GLY A 104 7.11 -10.17 -6.19
C GLY A 104 7.39 -10.11 -7.69
N ALA A 105 7.26 -11.24 -8.40
CA ALA A 105 7.45 -11.30 -9.84
C ALA A 105 6.43 -10.45 -10.61
N LEU A 106 5.16 -10.45 -10.20
CA LEU A 106 4.14 -9.60 -10.81
C LEU A 106 4.43 -8.12 -10.65
N LEU A 107 4.90 -7.72 -9.47
CA LEU A 107 5.28 -6.33 -9.18
C LEU A 107 6.54 -5.94 -9.95
N ALA A 108 7.57 -6.79 -9.98
CA ALA A 108 8.80 -6.55 -10.74
C ALA A 108 8.56 -6.50 -12.26
N ALA A 109 7.56 -7.21 -12.76
CA ALA A 109 7.18 -7.21 -14.17
C ALA A 109 6.56 -5.89 -14.64
N ILE A 110 5.98 -5.08 -13.74
CA ILE A 110 5.33 -3.80 -14.10
C ILE A 110 6.31 -2.85 -14.81
N PRO A 111 7.46 -2.46 -14.22
CA PRO A 111 8.40 -1.58 -14.90
C PRO A 111 9.06 -2.22 -16.12
N LEU A 112 9.11 -3.57 -16.20
CA LEU A 112 9.67 -4.29 -17.35
C LEU A 112 8.73 -4.29 -18.57
N LEU A 113 7.42 -4.42 -18.35
CA LEU A 113 6.41 -4.48 -19.41
C LEU A 113 5.83 -3.12 -19.77
N PHE A 114 5.75 -2.21 -18.80
CA PHE A 114 5.16 -0.87 -18.95
C PHE A 114 6.22 0.22 -18.84
N THR A 115 7.17 0.22 -19.79
CA THR A 115 8.30 1.17 -19.83
C THR A 115 7.88 2.64 -20.01
N ALA A 116 6.63 2.88 -20.39
CA ALA A 116 6.05 4.23 -20.49
C ALA A 116 5.67 4.84 -19.13
N LEU A 117 5.60 4.04 -18.05
CA LEU A 117 5.31 4.54 -16.72
C LEU A 117 6.60 5.00 -16.01
N PRO A 118 6.57 6.12 -15.28
CA PRO A 118 7.70 6.51 -14.42
C PRO A 118 8.00 5.39 -13.43
N THR A 119 9.28 4.99 -13.35
CA THR A 119 9.71 4.01 -12.36
C THR A 119 9.64 4.64 -10.97
N PRO A 120 8.84 4.09 -10.03
CA PRO A 120 8.80 4.61 -8.66
C PRO A 120 10.18 4.47 -8.01
N GLU A 121 10.67 5.53 -7.38
CA GLU A 121 11.83 5.42 -6.49
C GLU A 121 11.46 4.53 -5.31
N TRP A 122 12.19 3.42 -5.15
CA TRP A 122 11.93 2.44 -4.11
C TRP A 122 13.09 2.43 -3.10
N PRO A 123 12.82 2.30 -1.78
CA PRO A 123 13.87 2.37 -0.75
C PRO A 123 14.97 1.32 -0.89
N THR A 124 14.63 0.16 -1.48
CA THR A 124 15.59 -0.92 -1.71
C THR A 124 16.03 -0.96 -3.17
N GLN A 125 17.31 -1.26 -3.41
CA GLN A 125 17.86 -1.47 -4.76
C GLN A 125 17.16 -2.59 -5.53
N ALA A 126 16.52 -3.51 -4.82
CA ALA A 126 15.76 -4.63 -5.38
C ALA A 126 14.44 -4.20 -6.06
N GLY A 127 13.98 -2.96 -5.84
CA GLY A 127 12.74 -2.43 -6.42
C GLY A 127 11.47 -3.02 -5.83
N ILE A 128 10.31 -2.63 -6.39
CA ILE A 128 8.97 -2.93 -5.86
C ILE A 128 8.63 -4.42 -5.78
N GLY A 129 9.30 -5.28 -6.57
CA GLY A 129 9.08 -6.72 -6.57
C GLY A 129 10.15 -7.55 -5.86
N GLY A 130 11.18 -6.90 -5.30
CA GLY A 130 12.32 -7.57 -4.70
C GLY A 130 13.21 -8.30 -5.73
N GLY A 131 14.36 -8.78 -5.28
CA GLY A 131 15.37 -9.41 -6.13
C GLY A 131 14.90 -10.76 -6.66
N VAL A 132 14.24 -11.56 -5.81
CA VAL A 132 13.69 -12.87 -6.22
C VAL A 132 12.59 -12.67 -7.25
N GLY A 133 11.68 -11.72 -7.00
CA GLY A 133 10.63 -11.37 -7.95
C GLY A 133 11.21 -10.86 -9.27
N HIS A 134 12.24 -10.02 -9.23
CA HIS A 134 12.91 -9.52 -10.43
C HIS A 134 13.52 -10.64 -11.27
N SER A 135 14.24 -11.58 -10.67
CA SER A 135 14.81 -12.72 -11.40
C SER A 135 13.73 -13.61 -12.02
N ILE A 136 12.64 -13.88 -11.29
CA ILE A 136 11.52 -14.68 -11.81
C ILE A 136 10.80 -13.94 -12.95
N ALA A 137 10.58 -12.63 -12.80
CA ALA A 137 9.93 -11.81 -13.82
C ALA A 137 10.76 -11.77 -15.10
N GLN A 138 12.07 -11.49 -15.00
CA GLN A 138 12.97 -11.44 -16.15
C GLN A 138 13.05 -12.77 -16.89
N THR A 139 13.20 -13.88 -16.17
CA THR A 139 13.29 -15.23 -16.77
C THR A 139 11.96 -15.64 -17.40
N SER A 140 10.84 -15.39 -16.73
CA SER A 140 9.52 -15.73 -17.26
C SER A 140 9.17 -14.88 -18.49
N ILE A 141 9.33 -13.56 -18.42
CA ILE A 141 9.03 -12.66 -19.54
C ILE A 141 9.91 -12.98 -20.75
N SER A 142 11.21 -13.21 -20.55
CA SER A 142 12.12 -13.55 -21.66
C SER A 142 11.76 -14.89 -22.29
N ALA A 143 11.41 -15.91 -21.50
CA ALA A 143 10.92 -17.19 -22.01
C ALA A 143 9.61 -17.05 -22.80
N GLY A 144 8.66 -16.25 -22.29
CA GLY A 144 7.41 -15.96 -22.99
C GLY A 144 7.65 -15.25 -24.32
N MET A 145 8.53 -14.25 -24.33
CA MET A 145 8.90 -13.53 -25.54
C MET A 145 9.58 -14.43 -26.57
N ALA A 146 10.45 -15.35 -26.13
CA ALA A 146 11.09 -16.32 -27.00
C ALA A 146 10.09 -17.31 -27.63
N ALA A 147 9.04 -17.68 -26.90
CA ALA A 147 8.08 -18.70 -27.35
C ALA A 147 7.03 -18.16 -28.34
N ILE A 148 6.47 -16.97 -28.10
CA ILE A 148 5.31 -16.44 -28.87
C ILE A 148 5.53 -14.98 -29.31
N GLY A 149 6.77 -14.48 -29.23
CA GLY A 149 7.11 -13.09 -29.58
C GLY A 149 6.71 -12.07 -28.51
N PRO A 150 6.69 -10.76 -28.81
CA PRO A 150 6.53 -9.69 -27.82
C PRO A 150 5.29 -9.82 -26.91
N ALA A 151 4.22 -10.44 -27.39
CA ALA A 151 3.00 -10.69 -26.61
C ALA A 151 3.17 -11.72 -25.49
N GLY A 152 4.14 -12.65 -25.61
CA GLY A 152 4.31 -13.75 -24.67
C GLY A 152 4.66 -13.30 -23.24
N GLY A 153 5.39 -12.18 -23.10
CA GLY A 153 5.65 -11.56 -21.79
C GLY A 153 4.37 -11.11 -21.09
N MET A 154 3.45 -10.50 -21.84
CA MET A 154 2.14 -10.07 -21.31
C MET A 154 1.27 -11.27 -20.94
N VAL A 155 1.25 -12.32 -21.77
CA VAL A 155 0.49 -13.55 -21.50
C VAL A 155 0.95 -14.20 -20.19
N LEU A 156 2.27 -14.37 -20.00
CA LEU A 156 2.80 -14.95 -18.77
C LEU A 156 2.55 -14.07 -17.55
N TRP A 157 2.59 -12.75 -17.70
CA TRP A 157 2.23 -11.84 -16.62
C TRP A 157 0.76 -11.98 -16.21
N LEU A 158 -0.16 -12.06 -17.19
CA LEU A 158 -1.59 -12.30 -16.92
C LEU A 158 -1.83 -13.67 -16.28
N MET A 159 -1.15 -14.73 -16.76
CA MET A 159 -1.23 -16.06 -16.16
C MET A 159 -0.67 -16.07 -14.73
N GLY A 160 0.43 -15.34 -14.48
CA GLY A 160 0.97 -15.13 -13.14
C GLY A 160 -0.03 -14.40 -12.23
N GLY A 161 -0.75 -13.41 -12.77
CA GLY A 161 -1.80 -12.68 -12.06
C GLY A 161 -2.94 -13.61 -11.64
N LEU A 162 -3.40 -14.45 -12.56
CA LEU A 162 -4.39 -15.48 -12.26
C LEU A 162 -3.89 -16.45 -11.18
N LEU A 163 -2.65 -16.93 -11.31
CA LEU A 163 -2.03 -17.82 -10.32
C LEU A 163 -1.95 -17.14 -8.94
N ALA A 164 -1.55 -15.88 -8.86
CA ALA A 164 -1.50 -15.13 -7.60
C ALA A 164 -2.88 -15.00 -6.95
N VAL A 165 -3.93 -14.73 -7.74
CA VAL A 165 -5.31 -14.67 -7.22
C VAL A 165 -5.75 -16.02 -6.68
N LEU A 166 -5.46 -17.11 -7.39
CA LEU A 166 -5.80 -18.46 -6.95
C LEU A 166 -5.03 -18.85 -5.67
N LEU A 167 -3.73 -18.54 -5.60
CA LEU A 167 -2.90 -18.79 -4.42
C LEU A 167 -3.33 -17.95 -3.22
N LEU A 168 -3.73 -16.68 -3.45
CA LEU A 168 -4.26 -15.81 -2.39
C LEU A 168 -5.61 -16.33 -1.88
N ALA A 169 -6.51 -16.75 -2.78
CA ALA A 169 -7.78 -17.35 -2.40
C ALA A 169 -7.55 -18.65 -1.59
N LEU A 170 -6.60 -19.48 -2.02
CA LEU A 170 -6.25 -20.73 -1.34
C LEU A 170 -5.62 -20.45 0.03
N GLY A 171 -4.63 -19.55 0.10
CA GLY A 171 -3.88 -19.20 1.32
C GLY A 171 -4.75 -18.51 2.37
N THR A 172 -5.62 -17.58 1.97
CA THR A 172 -6.57 -16.95 2.91
C THR A 172 -7.67 -17.91 3.35
N GLY A 173 -8.10 -18.83 2.47
CA GLY A 173 -9.14 -19.80 2.75
C GLY A 173 -10.51 -19.19 3.05
N LEU A 174 -10.73 -17.92 2.65
CA LEU A 174 -11.94 -17.15 2.94
C LEU A 174 -13.09 -17.60 2.04
N ARG A 175 -14.30 -17.66 2.59
CA ARG A 175 -15.51 -17.90 1.79
C ARG A 175 -15.78 -16.69 0.89
N ARG A 176 -16.49 -16.90 -0.23
CA ARG A 176 -16.89 -15.81 -1.15
C ARG A 176 -17.58 -14.65 -0.43
N SER A 177 -18.43 -14.96 0.56
CA SER A 177 -19.13 -13.94 1.36
C SER A 177 -18.20 -13.09 2.23
N GLU A 178 -17.08 -13.65 2.70
CA GLU A 178 -16.09 -12.94 3.50
C GLU A 178 -15.22 -12.04 2.62
N TRP A 179 -14.86 -12.52 1.42
CA TRP A 179 -14.23 -11.69 0.39
C TRP A 179 -15.07 -10.45 0.04
N PHE A 180 -16.39 -10.63 -0.14
CA PHE A 180 -17.29 -9.50 -0.36
C PHE A 180 -17.39 -8.57 0.85
N ALA A 181 -17.35 -9.10 2.08
CA ALA A 181 -17.34 -8.28 3.28
C ALA A 181 -16.06 -7.43 3.39
N ILE A 182 -14.89 -8.01 3.12
CA ILE A 182 -13.61 -7.30 3.08
C ILE A 182 -13.63 -6.22 2.00
N TRP A 183 -14.09 -6.56 0.80
CA TRP A 183 -14.22 -5.59 -0.30
C TRP A 183 -15.14 -4.43 0.06
N ARG A 184 -16.29 -4.71 0.70
CA ARG A 184 -17.22 -3.67 1.17
C ARG A 184 -16.60 -2.79 2.24
N ALA A 185 -15.89 -3.38 3.20
CA ALA A 185 -15.19 -2.64 4.25
C ALA A 185 -14.10 -1.75 3.65
N PHE A 186 -13.31 -2.27 2.71
CA PHE A 186 -12.29 -1.50 1.97
C PHE A 186 -12.91 -0.32 1.22
N VAL A 187 -13.97 -0.56 0.42
CA VAL A 187 -14.68 0.50 -0.32
C VAL A 187 -15.31 1.53 0.63
N PHE A 188 -15.80 1.11 1.79
CA PHE A 188 -16.32 2.02 2.80
C PHE A 188 -15.21 2.94 3.30
N VAL A 189 -14.08 2.39 3.73
CA VAL A 189 -12.91 3.15 4.24
C VAL A 189 -12.39 4.13 3.19
N VAL A 190 -12.21 3.69 1.94
CA VAL A 190 -11.73 4.54 0.84
C VAL A 190 -12.70 5.67 0.51
N ARG A 191 -14.01 5.53 0.80
CA ARG A 191 -15.03 6.57 0.59
C ARG A 191 -15.22 7.53 1.77
N ILE A 192 -14.63 7.25 2.94
CA ILE A 192 -14.70 8.14 4.12
C ILE A 192 -14.10 9.54 3.81
N PRO A 193 -12.91 9.66 3.20
CA PRO A 193 -12.32 10.97 2.87
C PRO A 193 -13.21 11.83 1.96
N GLY A 194 -13.85 11.22 0.95
CA GLY A 194 -14.73 11.93 0.02
C GLY A 194 -16.02 12.48 0.65
N ARG A 195 -16.52 11.83 1.72
CA ARG A 195 -17.69 12.29 2.46
C ARG A 195 -17.36 13.36 3.51
N LEU A 196 -16.17 13.29 4.12
CA LEU A 196 -15.70 14.36 5.01
C LEU A 196 -15.33 15.62 4.22
N GLY A 197 -14.65 15.50 3.08
CA GLY A 197 -14.30 16.64 2.23
C GLY A 197 -15.52 17.42 1.74
N THR A 198 -16.57 16.74 1.30
CA THR A 198 -17.82 17.39 0.86
C THR A 198 -18.59 18.06 2.00
N ARG A 199 -18.50 17.54 3.23
CA ARG A 199 -19.07 18.18 4.44
C ARG A 199 -18.26 19.41 4.87
N PHE A 200 -16.94 19.35 4.82
CA PHE A 200 -16.06 20.49 5.10
C PHE A 200 -16.23 21.62 4.08
N VAL A 201 -16.32 21.30 2.78
CA VAL A 201 -16.54 22.29 1.71
C VAL A 201 -17.91 22.97 1.88
N ARG A 202 -18.97 22.22 2.21
CA ARG A 202 -20.29 22.82 2.50
C ARG A 202 -20.27 23.68 3.76
N TYR A 203 -19.56 23.26 4.80
CA TYR A 203 -19.41 24.02 6.04
C TYR A 203 -18.67 25.35 5.82
N TYR A 204 -17.60 25.35 5.02
CA TYR A 204 -16.89 26.58 4.64
C TYR A 204 -17.71 27.46 3.70
N ALA A 205 -18.44 26.87 2.75
CA ALA A 205 -19.29 27.63 1.83
C ALA A 205 -20.45 28.35 2.55
N SER A 206 -20.97 27.79 3.65
CA SER A 206 -22.04 28.42 4.43
C SER A 206 -21.57 29.50 5.42
N HIS A 207 -20.26 29.59 5.71
CA HIS A 207 -19.68 30.56 6.64
C HIS A 207 -18.85 31.65 5.96
N LYS A 208 -18.98 31.82 4.64
CA LYS A 208 -18.35 32.93 3.92
C LYS A 208 -18.96 34.25 4.41
N PRO A 209 -18.19 35.16 5.04
CA PRO A 209 -18.73 36.45 5.50
C PRO A 209 -19.25 37.23 4.30
N GLN A 210 -20.48 37.75 4.39
CA GLN A 210 -21.02 38.66 3.38
C GLN A 210 -20.08 39.88 3.29
N ALA A 211 -19.65 40.21 2.07
CA ALA A 211 -18.84 41.41 1.83
C ALA A 211 -19.64 42.65 2.30
N PRO A 212 -19.01 43.60 3.00
CA PRO A 212 -19.70 44.80 3.43
C PRO A 212 -20.22 45.57 2.21
N ALA A 213 -21.47 46.04 2.30
CA ALA A 213 -22.14 46.78 1.24
C ALA A 213 -21.28 47.98 0.79
N PRO A 214 -21.24 48.30 -0.51
CA PRO A 214 -20.46 49.43 -1.01
C PRO A 214 -20.97 50.72 -0.35
N THR A 215 -20.10 51.35 0.44
CA THR A 215 -20.35 52.68 0.99
C THR A 215 -20.31 53.67 -0.17
N HIS A 216 -21.46 54.27 -0.49
CA HIS A 216 -21.53 55.40 -1.41
C HIS A 216 -20.78 56.59 -0.78
N SER A 217 -19.50 56.76 -1.11
CA SER A 217 -18.75 57.96 -0.78
C SER A 217 -19.30 59.12 -1.61
N THR A 218 -19.99 60.03 -0.92
CA THR A 218 -20.46 61.30 -1.49
C THR A 218 -19.26 62.10 -1.96
N THR A 219 -19.15 62.32 -3.26
CA THR A 219 -18.13 63.15 -3.90
C THR A 219 -18.32 64.61 -3.47
N ALA A 220 -17.49 65.10 -2.55
CA ALA A 220 -17.40 66.52 -2.26
C ALA A 220 -16.67 67.23 -3.40
N ALA A 221 -17.34 68.20 -4.02
CA ALA A 221 -16.88 68.96 -5.17
C ALA A 221 -15.63 69.80 -4.86
N TYR A 222 -14.60 69.67 -5.68
CA TYR A 222 -13.40 70.50 -5.67
C TYR A 222 -13.69 71.84 -6.36
N THR A 223 -13.57 72.96 -5.65
CA THR A 223 -13.65 74.32 -6.20
C THR A 223 -12.23 74.93 -6.18
N PRO A 224 -11.68 75.39 -7.32
CA PRO A 224 -10.30 75.88 -7.40
C PRO A 224 -10.16 77.29 -6.80
N GLN A 225 -9.13 77.48 -5.97
CA GLN A 225 -8.78 78.77 -5.36
C GLN A 225 -7.81 79.54 -6.27
N ALA A 226 -8.17 80.77 -6.64
CA ALA A 226 -7.40 81.65 -7.51
C ALA A 226 -6.21 82.32 -6.79
N THR A 227 -5.05 82.34 -7.44
CA THR A 227 -3.81 83.00 -6.99
C THR A 227 -3.89 84.52 -7.21
N PRO A 228 -3.44 85.39 -6.27
CA PRO A 228 -3.45 86.83 -6.48
C PRO A 228 -2.27 87.28 -7.37
N ALA A 229 -2.55 88.24 -8.25
CA ALA A 229 -1.59 88.92 -9.10
C ALA A 229 -0.64 89.82 -8.31
N THR A 230 0.62 89.84 -8.72
CA THR A 230 1.65 90.82 -8.37
C THR A 230 1.55 92.01 -9.33
N ASP A 231 1.40 93.22 -8.80
CA ASP A 231 1.54 94.52 -9.49
C ASP A 231 2.57 95.36 -8.71
N PRO A 232 3.15 96.42 -9.27
CA PRO A 232 3.72 96.61 -10.61
C PRO A 232 5.27 96.72 -10.59
#